data_AF-A0A853LM69-F1
#
_entry.id   AF-A0A853LM69-F1
#
_cell.length_a   1.000
_cell.length_b   1.000
_cell.length_c   1.000
_cell.angle_alpha   90.00
_cell.angle_beta   90.00
_cell.angle_gamma   90.00
#
_symmetry.space_group_name_H-M   'P 1'
#
loop_
_entity.id
_entity.type
_entity.pdbx_description
1 polymer ?
#
loop_
_entity_poly.entity_id
_entity_poly.type
_entity_poly.pdbx_seq_one_letter_code
_entity_poly.pdbx_strand_id
1 'polypeptide(L)'
;MLAAALLTLGVVFVAELGDRSQLITMTYALRYRWWVVLAGVAVAAFAVHGASVTIGHFLGATLPARPMAFASAIAFFAFAVWAWREGSDDEDVATSGEPRFAILTVVGSFVLAELSDKTALATVTLASDHDWTGVWIGSTVGMVLADGLAIGVGSLLHRRLPERLLHAAASLLFLVFGIWILFDTALGRPWAAVVATVAVVAATAVAVGAPARRRRRRLAAAGTGPSGEDTGELRSDHPGRRPPPD
;
A
#
# COMPACT_ATOMS: atom_id res chain seq x y z
N MET A 1 19.33 -9.51 -15.99
CA MET A 1 18.38 -10.52 -15.52
C MET A 1 18.18 -10.58 -14.01
N LEU A 2 19.05 -11.22 -13.23
CA LEU A 2 18.74 -11.49 -11.79
C LEU A 2 18.51 -10.22 -10.96
N ALA A 3 19.35 -9.20 -11.12
CA ALA A 3 19.19 -7.93 -10.40
C ALA A 3 17.86 -7.22 -10.74
N ALA A 4 17.50 -7.19 -12.03
CA ALA A 4 16.23 -6.64 -12.50
C ALA A 4 15.04 -7.43 -11.93
N ALA A 5 15.15 -8.76 -11.87
CA ALA A 5 14.11 -9.61 -11.28
C ALA A 5 13.93 -9.34 -9.78
N LEU A 6 15.01 -9.26 -9.01
CA LEU A 6 14.94 -8.99 -7.57
C LEU A 6 14.43 -7.57 -7.26
N LEU A 7 14.88 -6.57 -8.03
CA LEU A 7 14.42 -5.20 -7.89
C LEU A 7 12.92 -5.10 -8.23
N THR A 8 12.50 -5.67 -9.36
CA THR A 8 11.09 -5.64 -9.77
C THR A 8 10.20 -6.41 -8.81
N LEU A 9 10.67 -7.58 -8.34
CA LEU A 9 9.98 -8.35 -7.31
C LEU A 9 9.76 -7.51 -6.07
N GLY A 10 10.79 -6.83 -5.57
CA GLY A 10 10.67 -5.97 -4.39
C GLY A 10 9.72 -4.79 -4.60
N VAL A 11 9.83 -4.12 -5.74
CA VAL A 11 8.97 -2.97 -6.09
C VAL A 11 7.52 -3.38 -6.21
N VAL A 12 7.22 -4.40 -7.01
CA VAL A 12 5.85 -4.90 -7.23
C VAL A 12 5.28 -5.46 -5.93
N PHE A 13 6.05 -6.29 -5.21
CA PHE A 13 5.59 -6.84 -3.93
C PHE A 13 5.17 -5.74 -2.96
N VAL A 14 5.97 -4.68 -2.82
CA VAL A 14 5.66 -3.57 -1.89
C VAL A 14 4.53 -2.71 -2.42
N ALA A 15 4.46 -2.43 -3.73
CA ALA A 15 3.40 -1.63 -4.34
C ALA A 15 2.03 -2.29 -4.19
N GLU A 16 2.00 -3.62 -4.21
CA GLU A 16 0.81 -4.44 -4.12
C GLU A 16 0.25 -4.56 -2.70
N LEU A 17 1.06 -4.34 -1.67
CA LEU A 17 0.61 -4.52 -0.29
C LEU A 17 -0.59 -3.63 0.03
N GLY A 18 -1.70 -4.32 0.28
CA GLY A 18 -3.07 -3.96 0.65
C GLY A 18 -3.93 -3.33 -0.45
N ASP A 19 -3.51 -3.41 -1.70
CA ASP A 19 -4.21 -2.79 -2.82
C ASP A 19 -5.62 -3.38 -3.03
N ARG A 20 -6.43 -2.75 -3.89
CA ARG A 20 -7.79 -3.20 -4.20
C ARG A 20 -7.80 -4.62 -4.77
N SER A 21 -6.83 -4.94 -5.63
CA SER A 21 -6.55 -6.29 -6.13
C SER A 21 -6.36 -7.30 -4.98
N GLN A 22 -5.57 -6.98 -3.95
CA GLN A 22 -5.40 -7.86 -2.78
C GLN A 22 -6.70 -8.06 -1.98
N LEU A 23 -7.53 -7.03 -1.82
CA LEU A 23 -8.84 -7.16 -1.15
C LEU A 23 -9.78 -8.08 -1.94
N ILE A 24 -9.77 -7.97 -3.26
CA ILE A 24 -10.49 -8.87 -4.18
C ILE A 24 -9.97 -10.31 -4.02
N THR A 25 -8.65 -10.49 -4.03
CA THR A 25 -7.99 -11.80 -3.84
C THR A 25 -8.38 -12.43 -2.51
N MET A 26 -8.33 -11.69 -1.40
CA MET A 26 -8.75 -12.15 -0.08
C MET A 26 -10.24 -12.53 -0.06
N THR A 27 -11.10 -11.73 -0.69
CA THR A 27 -12.54 -12.00 -0.77
C THR A 27 -12.82 -13.29 -1.56
N TYR A 28 -12.11 -13.51 -2.67
CA TYR A 28 -12.22 -14.76 -3.42
C TYR A 28 -11.66 -15.96 -2.67
N ALA A 29 -10.60 -15.80 -1.87
CA ALA A 29 -10.04 -16.87 -1.06
C ALA A 29 -10.98 -17.34 0.08
N LEU A 30 -11.99 -16.53 0.44
CA LEU A 30 -13.08 -16.95 1.33
C LEU A 30 -14.13 -17.82 0.64
N ARG A 31 -14.27 -17.70 -0.68
CA ARG A 31 -15.29 -18.43 -1.48
C ARG A 31 -14.72 -19.64 -2.22
N TYR A 32 -13.42 -19.61 -2.54
CA TYR A 32 -12.73 -20.62 -3.33
C TYR A 32 -11.44 -21.09 -2.66
N ARG A 33 -10.91 -22.25 -3.08
CA ARG A 33 -9.67 -22.82 -2.52
C ARG A 33 -8.50 -21.88 -2.82
N TRP A 34 -7.66 -21.58 -1.83
CA TRP A 34 -6.61 -20.55 -1.92
C TRP A 34 -5.67 -20.71 -3.12
N TRP A 35 -5.30 -21.94 -3.49
CA TRP A 35 -4.41 -22.19 -4.64
C TRP A 35 -5.10 -21.98 -5.98
N VAL A 36 -6.43 -22.12 -6.05
CA VAL A 36 -7.20 -21.82 -7.27
C VAL A 36 -7.24 -20.31 -7.49
N VAL A 37 -7.41 -19.55 -6.41
CA VAL A 37 -7.33 -18.09 -6.44
C VAL A 37 -5.92 -17.65 -6.82
N LEU A 38 -4.89 -18.19 -6.16
CA LEU A 38 -3.50 -17.85 -6.42
C LEU A 38 -3.05 -18.23 -7.85
N ALA A 39 -3.57 -19.34 -8.40
CA ALA A 39 -3.35 -19.69 -9.80
C ALA A 39 -4.04 -18.70 -10.76
N GLY A 40 -5.25 -18.25 -10.43
CA GLY A 40 -5.94 -17.20 -11.19
C GLY A 40 -5.17 -15.88 -11.18
N VAL A 41 -4.72 -15.44 -10.01
CA VAL A 41 -3.82 -14.29 -9.83
C VAL A 41 -2.56 -14.44 -10.66
N ALA A 42 -1.88 -15.59 -10.58
CA ALA A 42 -0.64 -15.82 -11.33
C ALA A 42 -0.86 -15.72 -12.85
N VAL A 43 -1.95 -16.27 -13.38
CA VAL A 43 -2.29 -16.17 -14.80
C VAL A 43 -2.61 -14.73 -15.20
N ALA A 44 -3.39 -14.02 -14.38
CA ALA A 44 -3.74 -12.62 -14.62
C ALA A 44 -2.49 -11.72 -14.60
N ALA A 45 -1.69 -11.82 -13.54
CA ALA A 45 -0.44 -11.07 -13.36
C ALA A 45 0.54 -11.34 -14.50
N PHE A 46 0.73 -12.61 -14.89
CA PHE A 46 1.60 -12.96 -16.01
C PHE A 46 1.16 -12.28 -17.30
N ALA A 47 -0.14 -12.23 -17.58
CA ALA A 47 -0.69 -11.59 -18.77
C ALA A 47 -0.56 -10.06 -18.73
N VAL A 48 -1.01 -9.41 -17.65
CA VAL A 48 -1.00 -7.94 -17.53
C VAL A 48 0.42 -7.41 -17.44
N HIS A 49 1.29 -8.03 -16.65
CA HIS A 49 2.69 -7.66 -16.59
C HIS A 49 3.42 -8.00 -17.87
N GLY A 50 3.07 -9.09 -18.56
CA GLY A 50 3.61 -9.40 -19.89
C GLY A 50 3.31 -8.29 -20.89
N ALA A 51 2.06 -7.79 -20.92
CA ALA A 51 1.69 -6.65 -21.75
C ALA A 51 2.45 -5.37 -21.37
N SER A 52 2.53 -5.07 -20.07
CA SER A 52 3.25 -3.91 -19.53
C SER A 52 4.74 -3.95 -19.86
N VAL A 53 5.39 -5.10 -19.69
CA VAL A 53 6.80 -5.31 -20.03
C VAL A 53 7.03 -5.18 -21.53
N THR A 54 6.14 -5.71 -22.35
CA THR A 54 6.23 -5.59 -23.81
C THR A 54 6.20 -4.11 -24.21
N ILE A 55 5.24 -3.35 -23.68
CA ILE A 55 5.15 -1.90 -23.89
C ILE A 55 6.44 -1.20 -23.44
N GLY A 56 6.88 -1.43 -22.20
CA GLY A 56 8.10 -0.82 -21.65
C GLY A 56 9.36 -1.13 -22.45
N HIS A 57 9.54 -2.38 -22.87
CA HIS A 57 10.68 -2.82 -23.67
C HIS A 57 10.76 -2.08 -25.00
N PHE A 58 9.64 -1.95 -25.71
CA PHE A 58 9.60 -1.23 -26.99
C PHE A 58 9.75 0.28 -26.82
N LEU A 59 9.21 0.88 -25.74
CA LEU A 59 9.47 2.28 -25.41
C LEU A 59 10.97 2.50 -25.13
N GLY A 60 11.60 1.64 -24.34
CA GLY A 60 13.02 1.74 -23.97
C GLY A 60 13.97 1.59 -25.15
N ALA A 61 13.61 0.75 -26.12
CA ALA A 61 14.40 0.53 -27.33
C ALA A 61 14.34 1.70 -28.34
N THR A 62 13.32 2.57 -28.23
CA THR A 62 13.03 3.60 -29.26
C THR A 62 13.21 5.03 -28.77
N LEU A 63 13.20 5.28 -27.46
CA LEU A 63 13.21 6.62 -26.89
C LEU A 63 14.54 6.94 -26.18
N PRO A 64 15.08 8.16 -26.32
CA PRO A 64 16.29 8.56 -25.60
C PRO A 64 16.07 8.61 -24.08
N ALA A 65 17.05 8.17 -23.29
CA ALA A 65 16.93 7.99 -21.84
C ALA A 65 16.49 9.25 -21.05
N ARG A 66 16.89 10.46 -21.49
CA ARG A 66 16.53 11.71 -20.78
C ARG A 66 15.03 12.04 -20.89
N PRO A 67 14.43 12.10 -22.10
CA PRO A 67 12.98 12.20 -22.26
C PRO A 67 12.19 11.14 -21.49
N MET A 68 12.66 9.89 -21.48
CA MET A 68 12.02 8.81 -20.74
C MET A 68 12.04 9.08 -19.23
N ALA A 69 13.20 9.47 -18.69
CA ALA A 69 13.31 9.81 -17.27
C ALA A 69 12.39 10.96 -16.85
N PHE A 70 12.22 11.98 -17.71
CA PHE A 70 11.24 13.04 -17.47
C PHE A 70 9.81 12.52 -17.49
N ALA A 71 9.44 11.71 -18.48
CA ALA A 71 8.11 11.12 -18.58
C ALA A 71 7.78 10.23 -17.37
N SER A 72 8.73 9.38 -16.96
CA SER A 72 8.60 8.52 -15.78
C SER A 72 8.47 9.34 -14.50
N ALA A 73 9.30 10.36 -14.28
CA ALA A 73 9.18 11.22 -13.11
C ALA A 73 7.80 11.90 -13.03
N ILE A 74 7.28 12.39 -14.17
CA ILE A 74 5.93 12.97 -14.26
C ILE A 74 4.86 11.92 -13.91
N ALA A 75 4.96 10.71 -14.45
CA ALA A 75 4.03 9.62 -14.15
C ALA A 75 4.04 9.25 -12.66
N PHE A 76 5.22 9.11 -12.06
CA PHE A 76 5.37 8.86 -10.62
C PHE A 76 4.73 9.97 -9.77
N PHE A 77 4.89 11.25 -10.14
CA PHE A 77 4.19 12.33 -9.42
C PHE A 77 2.68 12.29 -9.61
N ALA A 78 2.20 12.00 -10.82
CA ALA A 78 0.78 11.82 -11.08
C ALA A 78 0.20 10.70 -10.21
N PHE A 79 0.92 9.58 -10.07
CA PHE A 79 0.53 8.48 -9.19
C PHE A 79 0.57 8.81 -7.71
N ALA A 80 1.58 9.56 -7.26
CA ALA A 80 1.63 10.01 -5.88
C ALA A 80 0.37 10.82 -5.52
N VAL A 81 -0.07 11.70 -6.43
CA VAL A 81 -1.29 12.49 -6.27
C VAL A 81 -2.55 11.63 -6.39
N TRP A 82 -2.62 10.75 -7.38
CA TRP A 82 -3.78 9.90 -7.59
C TRP A 82 -4.00 8.94 -6.41
N ALA A 83 -2.96 8.22 -5.97
CA ALA A 83 -3.02 7.33 -4.81
C ALA A 83 -3.41 8.08 -3.52
N TRP A 84 -3.00 9.35 -3.37
CA TRP A 84 -3.43 10.18 -2.24
C TRP A 84 -4.92 10.53 -2.30
N ARG A 85 -5.44 10.84 -3.50
CA ARG A 85 -6.85 11.16 -3.72
C ARG A 85 -7.75 9.95 -3.55
N GLU A 86 -7.35 8.80 -4.05
CA GLU A 86 -8.14 7.57 -3.98
C GLU A 86 -8.36 7.12 -2.53
N GLY A 87 -7.41 7.35 -1.62
CA GLY A 87 -7.59 7.14 -0.19
C GLY A 87 -8.57 8.12 0.50
N SER A 88 -9.17 9.04 -0.25
CA SER A 88 -10.12 10.07 0.21
C SER A 88 -11.58 9.74 -0.10
N ASP A 89 -11.83 8.92 -1.14
CA ASP A 89 -13.18 8.60 -1.62
C ASP A 89 -13.50 7.13 -1.27
N ASP A 90 -14.48 6.94 -0.38
CA ASP A 90 -15.08 5.62 -0.12
C ASP A 90 -16.13 5.36 -1.22
N GLU A 91 -15.78 4.60 -2.28
CA GLU A 91 -16.77 4.09 -3.24
C GLU A 91 -17.15 2.63 -2.96
N ASP A 92 -18.46 2.39 -2.80
CA ASP A 92 -19.07 1.07 -2.64
C ASP A 92 -19.19 0.34 -4.00
N VAL A 93 -18.59 -0.84 -4.13
CA VAL A 93 -18.69 -1.67 -5.35
C VAL A 93 -19.89 -2.62 -5.26
N ALA A 94 -20.80 -2.51 -6.23
CA ALA A 94 -21.97 -3.37 -6.39
C ALA A 94 -21.60 -4.80 -6.84
N THR A 95 -22.10 -5.80 -6.13
CA THR A 95 -21.91 -7.22 -6.44
C THR A 95 -22.84 -7.70 -7.55
N SER A 96 -22.30 -8.18 -8.66
CA SER A 96 -23.05 -8.82 -9.75
C SER A 96 -22.74 -10.33 -9.85
N GLY A 97 -23.76 -11.16 -9.60
CA GLY A 97 -24.00 -12.53 -10.11
C GLY A 97 -22.98 -13.65 -9.85
N GLU A 98 -23.46 -14.82 -9.38
CA GLU A 98 -22.67 -16.05 -9.25
C GLU A 98 -22.19 -16.60 -10.61
N PRO A 99 -20.87 -16.61 -10.87
CA PRO A 99 -20.30 -17.19 -12.09
C PRO A 99 -19.91 -18.67 -11.87
N ARG A 100 -20.26 -19.53 -12.83
CA ARG A 100 -20.02 -20.99 -12.79
C ARG A 100 -18.54 -21.40 -12.90
N PHE A 101 -17.61 -20.46 -13.11
CA PHE A 101 -16.18 -20.72 -13.27
C PHE A 101 -15.33 -19.80 -12.37
N ALA A 102 -14.91 -20.32 -11.22
CA ALA A 102 -14.12 -19.61 -10.21
C ALA A 102 -12.87 -18.93 -10.78
N ILE A 103 -12.07 -19.66 -11.58
CA ILE A 103 -10.81 -19.15 -12.15
C ILE A 103 -11.06 -17.97 -13.09
N LEU A 104 -12.05 -18.06 -14.00
CA LEU A 104 -12.34 -16.98 -14.96
C LEU A 104 -12.80 -15.70 -14.25
N THR A 105 -13.47 -15.86 -13.12
CA THR A 105 -13.96 -14.73 -12.32
C THR A 105 -12.81 -14.04 -11.61
N VAL A 106 -11.94 -14.83 -10.96
CA VAL A 106 -10.70 -14.32 -10.34
C VAL A 106 -9.83 -13.63 -11.39
N VAL A 107 -9.53 -14.30 -12.50
CA VAL A 107 -8.72 -13.75 -13.58
C VAL A 107 -9.35 -12.47 -14.14
N GLY A 108 -10.65 -12.48 -14.47
CA GLY A 108 -11.33 -11.33 -15.06
C GLY A 108 -11.35 -10.11 -14.15
N SER A 109 -11.71 -10.29 -12.87
CA SER A 109 -11.70 -9.21 -11.89
C SER A 109 -10.29 -8.69 -11.62
N PHE A 110 -9.31 -9.59 -11.51
CA PHE A 110 -7.92 -9.21 -11.22
C PHE A 110 -7.29 -8.48 -12.40
N VAL A 111 -7.48 -8.96 -13.64
CA VAL A 111 -7.02 -8.26 -14.85
C VAL A 111 -7.61 -6.85 -14.92
N LEU A 112 -8.90 -6.67 -14.63
CA LEU A 112 -9.51 -5.35 -14.62
C LEU A 112 -8.89 -4.42 -13.57
N ALA A 113 -8.65 -4.93 -12.35
CA ALA A 113 -8.01 -4.18 -11.29
C ALA A 113 -6.57 -3.76 -11.69
N GLU A 114 -5.77 -4.72 -12.14
CA GLU A 114 -4.37 -4.54 -12.53
C GLU A 114 -4.16 -3.60 -13.72
N LEU A 115 -5.07 -3.62 -14.71
CA LEU A 115 -4.95 -2.75 -15.88
C LEU A 115 -5.09 -1.26 -15.54
N SER A 116 -5.82 -0.95 -14.46
CA SER A 116 -5.98 0.42 -13.96
C SER A 116 -5.00 0.79 -12.86
N ASP A 117 -4.19 -0.18 -12.38
CA ASP A 117 -3.37 0.02 -11.20
C ASP A 117 -1.99 0.60 -11.50
N LYS A 118 -1.46 1.31 -10.51
CA LYS A 118 -0.12 1.90 -10.44
C LYS A 118 0.99 0.88 -10.74
N THR A 119 0.76 -0.39 -10.43
CA THR A 119 1.73 -1.47 -10.60
C THR A 119 2.01 -1.77 -12.08
N ALA A 120 1.02 -1.59 -12.96
CA ALA A 120 1.20 -1.75 -14.41
C ALA A 120 2.17 -0.69 -14.98
N LEU A 121 1.99 0.59 -14.65
CA LEU A 121 2.89 1.64 -15.13
C LEU A 121 4.27 1.60 -14.47
N ALA A 122 4.38 1.17 -13.21
CA ALA A 122 5.66 0.86 -12.60
C ALA A 122 6.40 -0.23 -13.40
N THR A 123 5.69 -1.29 -13.77
CA THR A 123 6.24 -2.39 -14.59
C THR A 123 6.67 -1.93 -15.98
N VAL A 124 5.87 -1.09 -16.65
CA VAL A 124 6.25 -0.45 -17.93
C VAL A 124 7.57 0.33 -17.78
N THR A 125 7.69 1.14 -16.73
CA THR A 125 8.87 1.97 -16.49
C THR A 125 10.10 1.13 -16.16
N LEU A 126 9.95 0.08 -15.34
CA LEU A 126 11.07 -0.80 -15.04
C LEU A 126 11.53 -1.55 -16.29
N ALA A 127 10.61 -1.97 -17.16
CA ALA A 127 10.93 -2.69 -18.39
C ALA A 127 11.56 -1.82 -19.48
N SER A 128 11.46 -0.48 -19.41
CA SER A 128 12.17 0.41 -20.34
C SER A 128 13.65 0.52 -20.04
N ASP A 129 14.01 0.49 -18.74
CA ASP A 129 15.36 0.79 -18.29
C ASP A 129 16.15 -0.46 -17.86
N HIS A 130 15.46 -1.58 -17.64
CA HIS A 130 16.05 -2.84 -17.18
C HIS A 130 15.75 -3.99 -18.13
N ASP A 131 16.46 -5.11 -17.91
CA ASP A 131 16.27 -6.34 -18.67
C ASP A 131 14.84 -6.89 -18.55
N TRP A 132 14.09 -6.81 -19.65
CA TRP A 132 12.66 -7.13 -19.75
C TRP A 132 12.29 -8.52 -19.23
N THR A 133 13.15 -9.53 -19.46
CA THR A 133 12.92 -10.89 -18.96
C THR A 133 12.95 -10.94 -17.43
N GLY A 134 13.92 -10.25 -16.82
CA GLY A 134 14.01 -10.11 -15.38
C GLY A 134 12.81 -9.36 -14.80
N VAL A 135 12.39 -8.26 -15.43
CA VAL A 135 11.22 -7.48 -15.00
C VAL A 135 9.93 -8.30 -15.07
N TRP A 136 9.73 -9.08 -16.13
CA TRP A 136 8.52 -9.90 -16.26
C TRP A 136 8.42 -11.01 -15.21
N ILE A 137 9.53 -11.73 -14.98
CA ILE A 137 9.58 -12.79 -13.96
C ILE A 137 9.46 -12.16 -12.57
N GLY A 138 10.20 -11.09 -12.31
CA GLY A 138 10.21 -10.40 -11.03
C GLY A 138 8.83 -9.85 -10.65
N SER A 139 8.15 -9.18 -11.58
CA SER A 139 6.80 -8.63 -11.35
C SER A 139 5.77 -9.72 -11.11
N THR A 140 5.77 -10.79 -11.92
CA THR A 140 4.83 -11.92 -11.74
C THR A 140 5.05 -12.62 -10.39
N VAL A 141 6.30 -12.91 -10.03
CA VAL A 141 6.61 -13.55 -8.75
C VAL A 141 6.31 -12.63 -7.58
N GLY A 142 6.65 -11.33 -7.68
CA GLY A 142 6.35 -10.33 -6.67
C GLY A 142 4.86 -10.25 -6.37
N MET A 143 4.03 -10.23 -7.42
CA MET A 143 2.57 -10.22 -7.32
C MET A 143 2.04 -11.46 -6.60
N VAL A 144 2.41 -12.65 -7.08
CA VAL A 144 1.98 -13.93 -6.48
C VAL A 144 2.42 -14.04 -5.02
N LEU A 145 3.60 -13.55 -4.66
CA LEU A 145 4.06 -13.56 -3.27
C LEU A 145 3.28 -12.57 -2.40
N ALA A 146 2.96 -11.38 -2.92
CA ALA A 146 2.19 -10.37 -2.20
C ALA A 146 0.76 -10.86 -1.93
N ASP A 147 0.09 -11.39 -2.95
CA ASP A 147 -1.25 -11.98 -2.83
C ASP A 147 -1.25 -13.26 -1.98
N GLY A 148 -0.23 -14.11 -2.11
CA GLY A 148 -0.06 -15.29 -1.27
C GLY A 148 0.09 -14.91 0.21
N LEU A 149 0.85 -13.85 0.48
CA LEU A 149 0.95 -13.27 1.82
C LEU A 149 -0.39 -12.69 2.29
N ALA A 150 -1.12 -11.97 1.43
CA ALA A 150 -2.43 -11.41 1.75
C ALA A 150 -3.46 -12.50 2.08
N ILE A 151 -3.49 -13.61 1.33
CA ILE A 151 -4.35 -14.76 1.64
C ILE A 151 -3.92 -15.41 2.96
N GLY A 152 -2.61 -15.62 3.16
CA GLY A 152 -2.08 -16.22 4.39
C GLY A 152 -2.39 -15.39 5.63
N VAL A 153 -2.10 -14.08 5.59
CA VAL A 153 -2.42 -13.11 6.64
C VAL A 153 -3.92 -12.98 6.80
N GLY A 154 -4.68 -12.87 5.71
CA GLY A 154 -6.14 -12.76 5.70
C GLY A 154 -6.85 -13.96 6.34
N SER A 155 -6.30 -15.16 6.16
CA SER A 155 -6.81 -16.38 6.82
C SER A 155 -6.54 -16.39 8.32
N LEU A 156 -5.46 -15.74 8.77
CA LEU A 156 -5.00 -15.71 10.16
C LEU A 156 -5.54 -14.49 10.93
N LEU A 157 -5.87 -13.42 10.22
CA LEU A 157 -6.10 -12.10 10.77
C LEU A 157 -7.51 -11.61 10.44
N HIS A 158 -8.40 -11.74 11.41
CA HIS A 158 -9.66 -10.98 11.48
C HIS A 158 -9.38 -9.49 11.80
N ARG A 159 -8.46 -8.82 11.10
CA ARG A 159 -8.21 -7.37 11.28
C ARG A 159 -8.14 -6.65 9.95
N ARG A 160 -8.94 -5.59 9.88
CA ARG A 160 -8.98 -4.64 8.77
C ARG A 160 -7.76 -3.74 8.86
N LEU A 161 -6.84 -3.83 7.90
CA LEU A 161 -5.84 -2.79 7.70
C LEU A 161 -6.58 -1.53 7.23
N PRO A 162 -6.31 -0.35 7.81
CA PRO A 162 -6.96 0.88 7.37
C PRO A 162 -6.52 1.18 5.94
N GLU A 163 -7.46 1.14 5.00
CA GLU A 163 -7.25 1.46 3.59
C GLU A 163 -6.49 2.78 3.38
N ARG A 164 -6.74 3.75 4.27
CA ARG A 164 -6.03 5.04 4.32
C ARG A 164 -4.53 4.93 4.55
N LEU A 165 -4.07 4.01 5.42
CA LEU A 165 -2.63 3.83 5.66
C LEU A 165 -1.93 3.32 4.41
N LEU A 166 -2.64 2.54 3.63
CA LEU A 166 -2.10 1.88 2.49
C LEU A 166 -1.94 2.81 1.29
N HIS A 167 -2.99 3.58 1.01
CA HIS A 167 -2.97 4.67 0.03
C HIS A 167 -1.91 5.72 0.40
N ALA A 168 -1.76 6.05 1.68
CA ALA A 168 -0.72 6.95 2.15
C ALA A 168 0.70 6.39 1.95
N ALA A 169 0.91 5.09 2.20
CA ALA A 169 2.20 4.43 1.97
C ALA A 169 2.56 4.37 0.48
N ALA A 170 1.60 3.99 -0.37
CA ALA A 170 1.76 3.95 -1.81
C ALA A 170 2.06 5.35 -2.38
N SER A 171 1.30 6.37 -1.98
CA SER A 171 1.54 7.76 -2.37
C SER A 171 2.95 8.25 -2.01
N LEU A 172 3.42 7.95 -0.80
CA LEU A 172 4.78 8.30 -0.36
C LEU A 172 5.85 7.60 -1.21
N LEU A 173 5.62 6.34 -1.55
CA LEU A 173 6.54 5.56 -2.37
C LEU A 173 6.67 6.15 -3.78
N PHE A 174 5.54 6.46 -4.44
CA PHE A 174 5.57 7.09 -5.77
C PHE A 174 6.26 8.45 -5.73
N LEU A 175 6.01 9.25 -4.69
CA LEU A 175 6.66 10.55 -4.53
C LEU A 175 8.18 10.40 -4.43
N VAL A 176 8.66 9.43 -3.63
CA VAL A 176 10.09 9.17 -3.46
C VAL A 176 10.74 8.71 -4.76
N PHE A 177 10.12 7.77 -5.49
CA PHE A 177 10.65 7.31 -6.78
C PHE A 177 10.64 8.41 -7.85
N GLY A 178 9.58 9.22 -7.90
CA GLY A 178 9.50 10.36 -8.83
C GLY A 178 10.61 11.39 -8.57
N ILE A 179 10.88 11.72 -7.31
CA ILE A 179 12.00 12.60 -6.93
C ILE A 179 13.33 11.97 -7.33
N TRP A 180 13.52 10.69 -7.05
CA TRP A 180 14.77 10.00 -7.36
C TRP A 180 15.07 10.04 -8.87
N ILE A 181 14.13 9.58 -9.70
CA ILE A 181 14.29 9.54 -11.16
C ILE A 181 14.50 10.94 -11.74
N LEU A 182 13.80 11.96 -11.21
CA LEU A 182 13.95 13.34 -11.66
C LEU A 182 15.38 13.84 -11.42
N PHE A 183 15.93 13.68 -10.21
CA PHE A 183 17.23 14.25 -9.88
C PHE A 183 18.40 13.40 -10.38
N ASP A 184 18.32 12.09 -10.28
CA ASP A 184 19.38 11.17 -10.67
C ASP A 184 19.47 11.07 -12.20
N THR A 185 18.40 10.60 -12.84
CA THR A 185 18.40 10.24 -14.27
C THR A 185 18.04 11.42 -15.18
N ALA A 186 17.00 12.19 -14.84
CA ALA A 186 16.54 13.28 -15.73
C ALA A 186 17.45 14.51 -15.66
N LEU A 187 17.89 14.90 -14.46
CA LEU A 187 18.74 16.07 -14.23
C LEU A 187 20.24 15.76 -14.10
N GLY A 188 20.63 14.49 -13.92
CA GLY A 188 22.04 14.10 -13.81
C GLY A 188 22.72 14.57 -12.51
N ARG A 189 21.96 14.75 -11.43
CA ARG A 189 22.42 15.24 -10.11
C ARG A 189 22.12 14.21 -9.01
N PRO A 190 22.89 13.12 -8.92
CA PRO A 190 22.64 12.02 -7.98
C PRO A 190 22.62 12.45 -6.52
N TRP A 191 23.49 13.39 -6.12
CA TRP A 191 23.52 13.91 -4.74
C TRP A 191 22.22 14.64 -4.36
N ALA A 192 21.60 15.33 -5.32
CA ALA A 192 20.35 16.05 -5.09
C ALA A 192 19.18 15.06 -4.92
N ALA A 193 19.21 13.91 -5.59
CA ALA A 193 18.24 12.83 -5.41
C ALA A 193 18.26 12.33 -3.97
N VAL A 194 19.45 12.01 -3.44
CA VAL A 194 19.61 11.52 -2.06
C VAL A 194 19.10 12.55 -1.05
N VAL A 195 19.51 13.82 -1.18
CA VAL A 195 19.09 14.89 -0.26
C VAL A 195 17.58 15.09 -0.29
N ALA A 196 16.97 15.15 -1.49
CA ALA A 196 15.54 15.37 -1.64
C ALA A 196 14.71 14.19 -1.11
N THR A 197 15.11 12.95 -1.39
CA THR A 197 14.44 11.75 -0.87
C THR A 197 14.51 11.68 0.66
N VAL A 198 15.70 11.90 1.25
CA VAL A 198 15.86 11.91 2.71
C VAL A 198 15.01 13.00 3.36
N ALA A 199 14.98 14.20 2.77
CA ALA A 199 14.17 15.30 3.27
C ALA A 199 12.66 14.97 3.26
N VAL A 200 12.15 14.37 2.19
CA VAL A 200 10.74 13.97 2.11
C VAL A 200 10.39 12.88 3.11
N VAL A 201 11.21 11.84 3.23
CA VAL A 201 10.96 10.76 4.20
C VAL A 201 10.99 11.30 5.64
N ALA A 202 11.96 12.17 5.96
CA ALA A 202 12.05 12.80 7.27
C ALA A 202 10.84 13.71 7.56
N ALA A 203 10.41 14.53 6.59
CA ALA A 203 9.25 15.40 6.73
C ALA A 203 7.97 14.60 6.98
N THR A 204 7.75 13.51 6.23
CA THR A 204 6.60 12.63 6.42
C THR A 204 6.62 11.93 7.78
N ALA A 205 7.78 11.44 8.22
CA ALA A 205 7.93 10.84 9.56
C ALA A 205 7.63 11.84 10.69
N VAL A 206 8.04 13.10 10.55
CA VAL A 206 7.72 14.18 11.51
C VAL A 206 6.23 14.50 11.48
N ALA A 207 5.62 14.63 10.29
CA ALA A 207 4.20 14.94 10.14
C ALA A 207 3.29 13.86 10.74
N VAL A 208 3.63 12.58 10.56
CA VAL A 208 2.90 11.44 11.14
C VAL A 208 3.17 11.30 12.65
N GLY A 209 4.39 11.62 13.11
CA GLY A 209 4.77 11.53 14.53
C GLY A 209 4.27 12.67 15.41
N ALA A 210 4.05 13.86 14.85
CA ALA A 210 3.65 15.06 15.60
C ALA A 210 2.27 14.94 16.30
N PRO A 211 1.21 14.40 15.69
CA PRO A 211 -0.09 14.18 16.34
C PRO A 211 -0.01 13.20 17.50
N ALA A 212 0.73 12.10 17.35
CA ALA A 212 0.94 11.09 18.39
C ALA A 212 1.70 11.66 19.59
N ARG A 213 2.72 12.48 19.35
CA ARG A 213 3.48 13.19 20.40
C ARG A 213 2.64 14.26 21.10
N ARG A 214 1.81 15.00 20.37
CA ARG A 214 0.88 16.00 20.95
C ARG A 214 -0.19 15.34 21.82
N ARG A 215 -0.74 14.19 21.41
CA ARG A 215 -1.74 13.44 22.19
C ARG A 215 -1.15 12.89 23.50
N ARG A 216 0.08 12.33 23.46
CA ARG A 216 0.80 11.90 24.67
C ARG A 216 1.10 13.06 25.62
N ARG A 217 1.53 14.22 25.11
CA ARG A 217 1.77 15.41 25.94
C ARG A 217 0.49 15.94 26.60
N ARG A 218 -0.65 15.95 25.89
CA ARG A 218 -1.95 16.36 26.45
C ARG A 218 -2.43 15.42 27.55
N LEU A 219 -2.26 14.10 27.37
CA LEU A 219 -2.61 13.11 28.40
C LEU A 219 -1.71 13.20 29.63
N ALA A 220 -0.41 13.45 29.45
CA ALA A 220 0.51 13.69 30.56
C ALA A 220 0.18 14.99 31.31
N ALA A 221 -0.23 16.05 30.60
CA ALA A 221 -0.66 17.30 31.21
C ALA A 221 -2.02 17.18 31.92
N ALA A 222 -2.94 16.34 31.42
CA ALA A 222 -4.24 16.10 32.05
C ALA A 222 -4.16 15.25 33.33
N GLY A 223 -3.11 14.43 33.48
CA GLY A 223 -2.87 13.61 34.67
C GLY A 223 -2.20 14.33 35.86
N THR A 224 -2.03 15.65 35.79
CA THR A 224 -1.37 16.47 36.84
C THR A 224 -2.29 17.55 37.44
N GLY A 225 -3.61 17.46 37.26
CA GLY A 225 -4.57 18.29 37.99
C GLY A 225 -4.58 17.94 39.49
N PRO A 226 -4.69 18.93 40.41
CA PRO A 226 -4.55 18.68 41.85
C PRO A 226 -5.74 17.90 42.38
N SER A 227 -5.56 16.60 42.59
CA SER A 227 -6.42 15.78 43.45
C SER A 227 -5.90 15.89 44.88
N GLY A 228 -6.30 16.95 45.58
CA GLY A 228 -5.88 17.16 46.96
C GLY A 228 -6.55 18.37 47.57
N GLU A 229 -7.79 18.18 48.05
CA GLU A 229 -8.34 18.75 49.29
C GLU A 229 -9.86 18.53 49.27
N ASP A 230 -10.32 17.46 49.91
CA ASP A 230 -11.34 17.57 50.95
C ASP A 230 -11.43 16.24 51.72
N THR A 231 -10.56 16.09 52.72
CA THR A 231 -10.69 15.06 53.75
C THR A 231 -10.54 15.77 55.06
N GLY A 232 -11.66 16.21 55.62
CA GLY A 232 -11.61 17.02 56.83
C GLY A 232 -12.96 17.33 57.46
N GLU A 233 -13.83 16.34 57.66
CA GLU A 233 -14.76 16.43 58.81
C GLU A 233 -15.13 15.04 59.36
N LEU A 234 -14.44 14.68 60.45
CA LEU A 234 -14.92 13.69 61.40
C LEU A 234 -16.17 14.25 62.08
N ARG A 235 -17.27 13.50 62.08
CA ARG A 235 -18.12 13.43 63.28
C ARG A 235 -18.71 12.04 63.48
N SER A 236 -18.15 11.41 64.51
CA SER A 236 -18.75 10.39 65.37
C SER A 236 -20.28 10.50 65.49
N ASP A 237 -21.01 9.39 65.47
CA ASP A 237 -21.37 8.65 66.69
C ASP A 237 -22.46 7.58 66.41
N HIS A 238 -22.41 6.51 67.20
CA HIS A 238 -23.44 5.52 67.53
C HIS A 238 -23.73 4.27 66.67
N PRO A 239 -23.50 3.05 67.23
CA PRO A 239 -24.02 1.79 66.71
C PRO A 239 -25.41 1.50 67.32
N GLY A 240 -26.47 1.59 66.53
CA GLY A 240 -27.85 1.35 66.94
C GLY A 240 -28.53 0.25 66.12
N ARG A 241 -29.13 -0.71 66.82
CA ARG A 241 -29.69 -2.00 66.34
C ARG A 241 -31.02 -1.92 65.57
N ARG A 242 -31.14 -2.80 64.54
CA ARG A 242 -32.29 -3.66 64.10
C ARG A 242 -33.64 -3.00 63.66
N PRO A 243 -34.60 -3.78 63.12
CA PRO A 243 -34.70 -4.53 61.85
C PRO A 243 -35.97 -4.09 61.03
N PRO A 244 -36.37 -4.70 59.88
CA PRO A 244 -37.54 -4.25 59.11
C PRO A 244 -38.86 -4.90 59.58
N PRO A 245 -39.97 -4.15 59.54
CA PRO A 245 -41.17 -4.51 58.73
C PRO A 245 -41.89 -3.24 58.17
N ASP A 246 -42.71 -3.22 57.12
CA ASP A 246 -43.35 -4.19 56.21
C ASP A 246 -43.33 -3.61 54.78
#